data_AF-A0A502GC91-F1
#
_entry.id   AF-A0A502GC91-F1
#
_cell.length_a   1.000
_cell.length_b   1.000
_cell.length_c   1.000
_cell.angle_alpha   90.00
_cell.angle_beta   90.00
_cell.angle_gamma   90.00
#
_symmetry.space_group_name_H-M   'P 1'
#
loop_
_entity.id
_entity.type
_entity.pdbx_description
1 polymer ?
#
loop_
_entity_poly.entity_id
_entity_poly.type
_entity_poly.pdbx_seq_one_letter_code
_entity_poly.pdbx_strand_id
1 'polypeptide(L)' 'MTDFQPGVDKIVIGGGFTAFTSFAAVQAALRQDGADAVLELGNGDAAILRGVSAAALTATDFRLPAASLTT' A
#
# COMPACT_ATOMS: atom_id res chain seq x y z
N MET A 1 1.03 11.96 -2.72
CA MET A 1 2.03 11.81 -3.79
C MET A 1 1.35 12.06 -5.14
N THR A 2 1.99 12.77 -6.06
CA THR A 2 1.38 13.21 -7.34
C THR A 2 2.09 12.67 -8.58
N ASP A 3 3.25 12.04 -8.41
CA ASP A 3 4.14 11.58 -9.48
C ASP A 3 4.52 10.10 -9.34
N PHE A 4 3.80 9.34 -8.51
CA PHE A 4 4.08 7.91 -8.30
C PHE A 4 3.92 7.11 -9.60
N GLN A 5 4.95 6.36 -9.97
CA GLN A 5 4.96 5.48 -11.13
C GLN A 5 4.89 4.00 -10.72
N PRO A 6 3.77 3.30 -10.97
CA PRO A 6 3.67 1.85 -10.75
C PRO A 6 4.74 1.07 -11.51
N GLY A 7 5.27 0.03 -10.89
CA GLY A 7 6.38 -0.79 -11.38
C GLY A 7 7.77 -0.20 -11.12
N VAL A 8 7.87 1.12 -10.92
CA VAL A 8 9.15 1.83 -10.71
C VAL A 8 9.33 2.21 -9.25
N ASP A 9 8.40 3.02 -8.73
CA ASP A 9 8.45 3.50 -7.36
C ASP A 9 8.00 2.42 -6.36
N LYS A 10 8.37 2.62 -5.09
CA LYS A 10 8.03 1.70 -4.00
C LYS A 10 7.39 2.43 -2.83
N ILE A 11 6.26 1.91 -2.39
CA ILE A 11 5.59 2.31 -1.15
C ILE A 11 6.20 1.49 -0.03
N VAL A 12 6.94 2.14 0.87
CA VAL A 12 7.53 1.50 2.04
C VAL A 12 6.55 1.61 3.20
N ILE A 13 6.06 0.47 3.68
CA ILE A 13 5.18 0.37 4.85
C ILE A 13 6.03 -0.20 6.00
N GLY A 14 6.20 0.57 7.07
CA GLY A 14 7.08 0.22 8.20
C GLY A 14 6.91 1.15 9.38
N GLY A 15 7.71 0.98 10.44
CA GLY A 15 7.77 1.93 11.55
C GLY A 15 6.59 1.94 12.54
N GLY A 16 5.65 1.00 12.43
CA GLY A 16 4.49 0.88 13.33
C GLY A 16 3.28 0.21 12.69
N PHE A 17 3.22 0.21 11.35
CA PHE A 17 2.15 -0.43 10.57
C PHE A 17 2.41 -1.93 10.35
N THR A 18 2.49 -2.71 11.44
CA THR A 18 2.84 -4.14 11.42
C THR A 18 1.73 -5.04 10.89
N ALA A 19 0.52 -4.52 10.67
CA ALA A 19 -0.61 -5.29 10.13
C ALA A 19 -0.42 -5.70 8.66
N PHE A 20 0.43 -4.99 7.91
CA PHE A 20 0.66 -5.23 6.48
C PHE A 20 1.81 -6.21 6.24
N THR A 21 1.65 -7.46 6.66
CA THR A 21 2.67 -8.51 6.51
C THR A 21 2.66 -9.21 5.15
N SER A 22 1.66 -8.93 4.30
CA SER A 22 1.51 -9.53 2.98
C SER A 22 0.82 -8.60 2.00
N PHE A 23 1.01 -8.82 0.69
CA PHE A 23 0.31 -8.05 -0.34
C PHE A 23 -1.21 -8.26 -0.30
N ALA A 24 -1.68 -9.43 0.14
CA ALA A 24 -3.11 -9.67 0.36
C ALA A 24 -3.69 -8.73 1.45
N ALA A 25 -2.94 -8.48 2.53
CA ALA A 25 -3.34 -7.51 3.55
C ALA A 25 -3.39 -6.08 2.98
N VAL A 26 -2.45 -5.72 2.10
CA VAL A 26 -2.49 -4.44 1.38
C VAL A 26 -3.73 -4.35 0.50
N GLN A 27 -4.01 -5.37 -0.32
CA GLN A 27 -5.18 -5.39 -1.20
C GLN A 27 -6.50 -5.27 -0.43
N ALA A 28 -6.59 -5.89 0.74
CA ALA A 28 -7.77 -5.78 1.59
C ALA A 28 -8.02 -4.35 2.13
N ALA A 29 -6.96 -3.55 2.25
CA ALA A 29 -7.05 -2.16 2.71
C ALA A 29 -6.93 -1.12 1.58
N LEU A 30 -6.74 -1.58 0.34
CA LEU A 30 -6.61 -0.74 -0.85
C LEU A 30 -7.97 -0.57 -1.52
N ARG A 31 -8.36 0.68 -1.76
CA ARG A 31 -9.60 1.03 -2.46
C ARG A 31 -9.35 2.07 -3.55
N GLN A 32 -10.26 2.12 -4.51
CA GLN A 32 -10.30 3.19 -5.51
C GLN A 32 -11.18 4.34 -4.99
N ASP A 33 -10.73 5.57 -5.20
CA ASP A 33 -11.50 6.79 -4.93
C ASP A 33 -11.39 7.74 -6.12
N GLY A 34 -12.40 7.71 -7.01
CA GLY A 34 -12.30 8.39 -8.30
C GLY A 34 -11.08 7.92 -9.11
N ALA A 35 -10.15 8.84 -9.40
CA ALA A 35 -8.91 8.53 -10.11
C ALA A 35 -7.74 8.12 -9.20
N ASP A 36 -7.94 8.13 -7.88
CA ASP A 36 -6.89 7.94 -6.90
C ASP A 36 -6.99 6.55 -6.25
N ALA A 37 -5.84 6.00 -5.86
CA ALA A 37 -5.78 4.80 -5.02
C ALA A 37 -5.56 5.22 -3.57
N VAL A 38 -6.38 4.69 -2.67
CA VAL A 38 -6.31 4.97 -1.23
C VAL A 38 -6.00 3.68 -0.49
N LEU A 39 -4.89 3.66 0.23
CA LEU A 39 -4.51 2.58 1.14
C LEU A 39 -4.77 3.02 2.57
N GLU A 40 -5.77 2.43 3.21
CA GLU A 40 -6.09 2.69 4.61
C GLU A 40 -5.03 2.01 5.49
N LEU A 41 -4.29 2.77 6.30
CA LEU A 41 -3.21 2.25 7.15
C LEU A 41 -3.70 1.90 8.56
N GLY A 42 -4.92 2.30 8.91
CA GLY A 42 -5.52 2.16 10.23
C GLY A 42 -5.38 3.43 11.07
N ASN A 43 -6.10 3.51 12.19
CA ASN A 43 -6.11 4.67 13.11
C ASN A 43 -6.48 6.02 12.46
N GLY A 44 -7.16 6.00 11.31
CA GLY A 44 -7.51 7.20 10.54
C GLY A 44 -6.43 7.68 9.57
N ASP A 45 -5.27 7.01 9.54
CA ASP A 45 -4.22 7.28 8.57
C ASP A 45 -4.48 6.56 7.24
N ALA A 46 -4.20 7.23 6.14
CA ALA A 46 -4.29 6.66 4.80
C ALA A 46 -3.19 7.22 3.88
N ALA A 47 -2.67 6.37 2.98
CA ALA A 47 -1.81 6.79 1.89
C ALA A 47 -2.64 6.98 0.61
N ILE A 48 -2.58 8.18 0.03
CA ILE A 48 -3.32 8.52 -1.20
C ILE A 48 -2.35 8.69 -2.36
N LEU A 49 -2.51 7.85 -3.37
CA LEU A 49 -1.80 7.89 -4.65
C LEU A 49 -2.68 8.57 -5.69
N ARG A 50 -2.39 9.83 -6.00
CA ARG A 50 -3.23 10.60 -6.90
C ARG A 50 -3.03 10.20 -8.35
N GLY A 51 -4.12 10.02 -9.08
CA GLY A 51 -4.12 9.62 -10.49
C GLY A 51 -3.65 8.18 -10.74
N VAL A 52 -3.53 7.37 -9.69
CA VAL A 52 -3.10 5.97 -9.77
C VAL A 52 -4.32 5.07 -9.61
N SER A 53 -4.48 4.12 -10.53
CA SER A 53 -5.48 3.06 -10.35
C SER A 53 -4.98 2.03 -9.34
N ALA A 54 -5.82 1.69 -8.36
CA ALA A 54 -5.54 0.63 -7.39
C ALA A 54 -5.26 -0.72 -8.08
N ALA A 55 -5.92 -0.99 -9.21
CA ALA A 55 -5.71 -2.21 -9.99
C ALA A 55 -4.36 -2.26 -10.72
N ALA A 56 -3.68 -1.12 -10.87
CA ALA A 56 -2.33 -1.06 -11.46
C ALA A 56 -1.22 -1.36 -10.44
N LEU A 57 -1.55 -1.35 -9.15
CA LEU A 57 -0.60 -1.65 -8.07
C LEU A 57 -0.46 -3.15 -7.87
N THR A 58 0.78 -3.61 -7.83
CA THR A 58 1.17 -5.02 -7.69
C THR A 58 1.99 -5.21 -6.42
N ALA A 59 2.22 -6.47 -6.02
CA ALA A 59 3.09 -6.78 -4.89
C ALA A 59 4.50 -6.16 -5.02
N THR A 60 4.99 -5.98 -6.25
CA THR A 60 6.32 -5.40 -6.49
C THR A 60 6.40 -3.93 -6.11
N ASP A 61 5.27 -3.22 -6.03
CA ASP A 61 5.20 -1.79 -5.70
C ASP A 61 5.29 -1.52 -4.19
N PHE A 62 5.29 -2.57 -3.37
CA PHE A 62 5.29 -2.46 -1.91
C PHE A 62 6.54 -3.08 -1.31
N ARG A 63 7.12 -2.37 -0.34
CA ARG A 63 8.07 -2.94 0.61
C ARG A 63 7.38 -3.05 1.95
N LEU A 64 7.04 -4.27 2.32
CA LEU A 64 6.33 -4.60 3.53
C LEU A 64 7.31 -4.91 4.67
N PRO A 65 6.91 -4.72 5.94
CA PRO A 65 7.65 -5.29 7.05
C PRO A 65 7.76 -6.80 6.81
N ALA A 66 8.90 -7.40 7.16
CA ALA A 66 9.01 -8.85 7.16
C ALA A 66 7.81 -9.40 7.93
N ALA A 67 7.08 -10.34 7.33
CA ALA A 67 6.09 -11.09 8.08
C ALA A 67 6.86 -11.72 9.24
N SER A 68 6.62 -11.24 10.46
CA SER A 68 7.11 -11.92 11.64
C SER A 68 6.43 -13.29 11.65
N LEU A 69 7.06 -14.29 11.05
CA LEU A 69 6.72 -15.68 11.29
C LEU A 69 7.03 -15.91 12.75
N THR A 70 6.03 -15.79 13.61
CA THR A 70 6.12 -16.28 14.97
C THR A 70 6.36 -17.79 14.87
N THR A 71 7.62 -18.20 15.07
CA THR A 71 8.03 -19.60 15.18
C THR A 71 8.00 -19.99 16.64
#